data_AF-A0AAJ1EVM7-F1
#
_entry.id   AF-A0AAJ1EVM7-F1
#
_cell.length_a   1.000
_cell.length_b   1.000
_cell.length_c   1.000
_cell.angle_alpha   90.00
_cell.angle_beta   90.00
_cell.angle_gamma   90.00
#
_symmetry.space_group_name_H-M   'P 1'
#
loop_
_entity.id
_entity.type
_entity.pdbx_description
1 polymer ?
#
loop_
_entity_poly.entity_id
_entity_poly.type
_entity_poly.pdbx_seq_one_letter_code
_entity_poly.pdbx_strand_id
1 'polypeptide(L)'
;MTDWKKVTGTQPDKPEEVDRTSSPSTVYLRKNIEQVTREVEGSDGKMQTVTEWQYDEKEMTVKEYENMALMKSVVEENTSGIVESVTQFQKDAVIDEYTQQLIEEGLI
;
A
#
# COMPACT_ATOMS: atom_id res chain seq x y z
N MET A 1 -19.34 2.17 -1.75
CA MET A 1 -17.92 1.91 -1.45
C MET A 1 -17.83 0.42 -1.23
N THR A 2 -17.17 -0.34 -2.10
CA THR A 2 -17.16 -1.81 -1.98
C THR A 2 -16.39 -2.21 -0.72
N ASP A 3 -17.03 -2.97 0.15
CA ASP A 3 -16.41 -3.54 1.35
C ASP A 3 -15.41 -4.65 0.98
N TRP A 4 -14.45 -4.89 1.87
CA TRP A 4 -13.55 -6.04 1.75
C TRP A 4 -14.32 -7.32 2.06
N LYS A 5 -14.27 -8.30 1.16
CA LYS A 5 -14.88 -9.62 1.31
C LYS A 5 -13.79 -10.68 1.47
N LYS A 6 -13.97 -11.63 2.40
CA LYS A 6 -13.07 -12.79 2.49
C LYS A 6 -13.38 -13.77 1.36
N VAL A 7 -12.35 -14.14 0.59
CA VAL A 7 -12.44 -15.02 -0.58
C VAL A 7 -11.44 -16.16 -0.44
N THR A 8 -11.82 -17.32 -0.97
CA THR A 8 -10.92 -18.47 -1.13
C THR A 8 -10.55 -18.64 -2.61
N GLY A 9 -9.27 -18.90 -2.88
CA GLY A 9 -8.73 -19.16 -4.21
C GLY A 9 -8.06 -20.52 -4.29
N THR A 10 -8.31 -21.26 -5.37
CA THR A 10 -7.71 -22.60 -5.62
C THR A 10 -6.54 -22.55 -6.60
N GLN A 11 -5.99 -21.35 -6.82
CA GLN A 11 -4.87 -21.13 -7.74
C GLN A 11 -3.59 -21.81 -7.23
N PRO A 12 -2.75 -22.37 -8.13
CA PRO A 12 -1.52 -23.03 -7.72
C PRO A 12 -0.51 -22.05 -7.11
N ASP A 13 -0.41 -20.86 -7.69
CA ASP A 13 0.50 -19.79 -7.27
C ASP A 13 -0.21 -18.77 -6.38
N LYS A 14 0.59 -17.97 -5.65
CA LYS A 14 0.09 -16.89 -4.80
C LYS A 14 -0.66 -15.86 -5.66
N PRO A 15 -1.92 -15.53 -5.33
CA PRO A 15 -2.67 -14.48 -6.03
C PRO A 15 -1.97 -13.13 -5.95
N GLU A 16 -2.05 -12.35 -7.03
CA GLU A 16 -1.54 -10.98 -7.04
C GLU A 16 -2.40 -10.06 -6.16
N GLU A 17 -1.73 -9.13 -5.46
CA GLU A 17 -2.39 -8.10 -4.61
C GLU A 17 -3.22 -7.12 -5.43
N VAL A 18 -2.86 -6.90 -6.69
CA VAL A 18 -3.60 -6.04 -7.61
C VAL A 18 -3.80 -6.79 -8.91
N ASP A 19 -5.02 -7.22 -9.18
CA ASP A 19 -5.37 -7.91 -10.39
C ASP A 19 -6.19 -7.01 -11.30
N ARG A 20 -5.57 -6.67 -12.43
CA ARG A 20 -6.13 -5.86 -13.51
C ARG A 20 -6.35 -6.67 -14.78
N THR A 21 -6.13 -7.97 -14.72
CA THR A 21 -6.11 -8.87 -15.89
C THR A 21 -7.34 -9.77 -15.94
N SER A 22 -7.90 -10.11 -14.78
CA SER A 22 -9.11 -10.93 -14.68
C SER A 22 -10.37 -10.25 -15.21
N SER A 23 -10.41 -8.91 -15.27
CA SER A 23 -11.52 -8.15 -15.84
C SER A 23 -11.05 -6.89 -16.57
N PRO A 24 -11.64 -6.56 -17.74
CA PRO A 24 -11.30 -5.35 -18.47
C PRO A 24 -11.80 -4.06 -17.80
N SER A 25 -12.80 -4.14 -16.92
CA SER A 25 -13.45 -2.97 -16.29
C SER A 25 -13.30 -2.90 -14.77
N THR A 26 -12.87 -4.00 -14.15
CA THR A 26 -12.80 -4.15 -12.70
C THR A 26 -11.40 -4.51 -12.28
N VAL A 27 -10.88 -3.79 -11.28
CA VAL A 27 -9.64 -4.10 -10.60
C VAL A 27 -9.99 -4.79 -9.29
N TYR A 28 -9.34 -5.92 -9.02
CA TYR A 28 -9.47 -6.65 -7.77
C TYR A 28 -8.25 -6.34 -6.91
N LEU A 29 -8.49 -5.73 -5.75
CA LEU A 29 -7.47 -5.55 -4.73
C LEU A 29 -7.55 -6.70 -3.75
N ARG A 30 -6.43 -7.35 -3.48
CA ARG A 30 -6.31 -8.46 -2.53
C ARG A 30 -5.32 -8.11 -1.44
N LYS A 31 -5.64 -8.43 -0.20
CA LYS A 31 -4.75 -8.25 0.97
C LYS A 31 -4.91 -9.44 1.91
N ASN A 32 -4.02 -9.54 2.90
CA ASN A 32 -4.01 -10.63 3.88
C ASN A 32 -4.00 -12.01 3.18
N ILE A 33 -3.15 -12.14 2.15
CA ILE A 33 -3.09 -13.34 1.31
C ILE A 33 -2.29 -14.42 2.04
N GLU A 34 -2.99 -15.46 2.48
CA GLU A 34 -2.45 -16.56 3.28
C GLU A 34 -2.79 -17.90 2.64
N GLN A 35 -1.85 -18.85 2.71
CA GLN A 35 -2.11 -20.22 2.26
C GLN A 35 -2.63 -21.03 3.44
N VAL A 36 -3.83 -21.56 3.33
CA VAL A 36 -4.49 -22.35 4.36
C VAL A 36 -4.60 -23.78 3.87
N THR A 37 -4.14 -24.70 4.71
CA THR A 37 -4.27 -26.13 4.47
C THR A 37 -5.36 -26.68 5.37
N ARG A 38 -6.34 -27.37 4.79
CA ARG A 38 -7.46 -27.98 5.53
C ARG A 38 -7.65 -29.42 5.10
N GLU A 39 -8.12 -30.24 6.03
CA GLU A 39 -8.59 -31.57 5.71
C GLU A 39 -10.06 -31.50 5.32
N VAL A 40 -10.39 -32.06 4.17
CA VAL A 40 -11.77 -32.21 3.69
C VAL A 40 -12.03 -33.68 3.43
N GLU A 41 -13.27 -34.12 3.67
CA GLU A 41 -13.68 -35.46 3.29
C GLU A 41 -13.83 -35.52 1.77
N GLY A 42 -12.96 -36.29 1.12
CA GLY A 42 -13.04 -36.54 -0.31
C GLY A 42 -14.26 -37.40 -0.65
N SER A 43 -14.61 -37.44 -1.93
CA SER A 43 -15.77 -38.21 -2.41
C SER A 43 -15.68 -39.73 -2.15
N ASP A 44 -14.51 -40.23 -1.77
CA ASP A 44 -14.21 -41.63 -1.38
C ASP A 44 -14.33 -41.85 0.15
N GLY A 45 -14.82 -40.88 0.92
CA GLY A 45 -14.90 -40.95 2.39
C GLY A 45 -13.54 -40.90 3.10
N LYS A 46 -12.47 -40.59 2.39
CA LYS A 46 -11.11 -40.42 2.93
C LYS A 46 -10.82 -38.94 3.17
N MET A 47 -10.14 -38.64 4.26
CA MET A 47 -9.61 -37.29 4.52
C MET A 47 -8.55 -36.94 3.48
N GLN A 48 -8.75 -35.81 2.80
CA GLN A 48 -7.82 -35.25 1.83
C GLN A 48 -7.38 -33.87 2.30
N THR A 49 -6.09 -33.61 2.18
CA THR A 49 -5.53 -32.30 2.46
C THR A 49 -5.71 -31.42 1.22
N VAL A 50 -6.47 -30.34 1.36
CA VAL A 50 -6.64 -29.32 0.33
C VAL A 50 -5.94 -28.05 0.78
N THR A 51 -5.09 -27.54 -0.09
CA THR A 51 -4.41 -26.26 0.09
C THR A 51 -5.15 -25.21 -0.73
N GLU A 52 -5.64 -24.18 -0.05
CA GLU A 52 -6.36 -23.06 -0.66
C GLU A 52 -5.77 -21.73 -0.18
N TRP A 53 -5.87 -20.69 -1.00
CA TRP A 53 -5.51 -19.34 -0.61
C TRP A 53 -6.71 -18.67 0.05
N GLN A 54 -6.51 -18.00 1.18
CA GLN A 54 -7.49 -17.11 1.77
C GLN A 54 -6.98 -15.67 1.69
N TYR A 55 -7.84 -14.75 1.28
CA TYR A 55 -7.51 -13.33 1.20
C TYR A 55 -8.76 -12.47 1.31
N ASP A 56 -8.57 -11.22 1.70
CA ASP A 56 -9.60 -10.21 1.59
C ASP A 56 -9.53 -9.58 0.19
N GLU A 57 -10.62 -9.65 -0.56
CA GLU A 57 -10.76 -9.08 -1.89
C GLU A 57 -11.68 -7.86 -1.85
N LYS A 58 -11.35 -6.83 -2.61
CA LYS A 58 -12.20 -5.68 -2.85
C LYS A 58 -12.25 -5.40 -4.34
N GLU A 59 -13.45 -5.19 -4.86
CA GLU A 59 -13.68 -4.82 -6.25
C GLU A 59 -13.77 -3.31 -6.39
N MET A 60 -13.08 -2.77 -7.38
CA MET A 60 -13.17 -1.35 -7.74
C MET A 60 -13.13 -1.17 -9.25
N THR A 61 -13.67 -0.07 -9.74
CA THR A 61 -13.57 0.23 -11.17
C THR A 61 -12.14 0.66 -11.52
N VAL A 62 -11.73 0.41 -12.78
CA VAL A 62 -10.41 0.86 -13.27
C VAL A 62 -10.22 2.37 -13.05
N LYS A 63 -11.26 3.17 -13.28
CA LYS A 63 -11.22 4.64 -13.07
C LYS A 63 -10.98 5.03 -11.62
N GLU A 64 -11.60 4.34 -10.66
CA GLU A 64 -11.36 4.57 -9.24
C GLU A 64 -9.92 4.19 -8.86
N TYR A 65 -9.39 3.10 -9.43
CA TYR A 65 -8.02 2.64 -9.17
C TYR A 65 -7.00 3.65 -9.71
N GLU A 66 -7.19 4.14 -10.93
CA GLU A 66 -6.33 5.17 -11.54
C GLU A 66 -6.33 6.47 -10.74
N ASN A 67 -7.51 6.93 -10.28
CA ASN A 67 -7.59 8.12 -9.42
C ASN A 67 -6.87 7.92 -8.08
N MET A 68 -6.97 6.73 -7.48
CA MET A 68 -6.27 6.41 -6.23
C MET A 68 -4.76 6.34 -6.44
N ALA A 69 -4.30 5.73 -7.53
CA ALA A 69 -2.89 5.67 -7.89
C ALA A 69 -2.31 7.06 -8.15
N LEU A 70 -3.06 7.93 -8.84
CA LEU A 70 -2.70 9.32 -9.06
C LEU A 70 -2.60 10.09 -7.74
N MET A 71 -3.59 9.95 -6.85
CA MET A 71 -3.55 10.57 -5.52
C MET A 71 -2.34 10.08 -4.71
N LYS A 72 -2.03 8.78 -4.76
CA LYS A 72 -0.87 8.21 -4.07
C LYS A 72 0.44 8.80 -4.59
N SER A 73 0.60 8.92 -5.92
CA SER A 73 1.76 9.58 -6.54
C SER A 73 1.89 11.04 -6.08
N VAL A 74 0.81 11.81 -6.16
CA VAL A 74 0.80 13.22 -5.76
C VAL A 74 1.14 13.39 -4.28
N VAL A 75 0.67 12.50 -3.41
CA VAL A 75 1.02 12.50 -1.98
C VAL A 75 2.49 12.14 -1.76
N GLU A 76 3.02 11.12 -2.45
CA GLU A 76 4.43 10.72 -2.34
C GLU A 76 5.39 11.83 -2.86
N GLU A 77 5.04 12.48 -3.97
CA GLU A 77 5.78 13.60 -4.55
C GLU A 77 5.73 14.84 -3.64
N ASN A 78 4.55 15.21 -3.12
CA ASN A 78 4.43 16.35 -2.22
C ASN A 78 5.07 16.10 -0.86
N THR A 79 5.05 14.86 -0.35
CA THR A 79 5.73 14.54 0.90
C THR A 79 7.23 14.75 0.75
N SER A 80 7.83 14.27 -0.34
CA SER A 80 9.25 14.46 -0.63
C SER A 80 9.63 15.95 -0.73
N GLY A 81 8.82 16.75 -1.44
CA GLY A 81 9.04 18.20 -1.55
C GLY A 81 8.84 18.98 -0.24
N ILE A 82 7.93 18.53 0.64
CA ILE A 82 7.75 19.12 1.98
C ILE A 82 8.94 18.79 2.89
N VAL A 83 9.46 17.55 2.88
CA VAL A 83 10.60 17.19 3.74
C VAL A 83 11.86 17.95 3.31
N GLU A 84 12.09 18.09 2.00
CA GLU A 84 13.21 18.91 1.48
C GLU A 84 13.08 20.37 1.90
N SER A 85 11.89 20.97 1.74
CA SER A 85 11.65 22.36 2.10
C SER A 85 11.83 22.60 3.61
N VAL A 86 11.27 21.74 4.47
CA VAL A 86 11.38 21.86 5.94
C VAL A 86 12.82 21.72 6.43
N THR A 87 13.61 20.84 5.80
CA THR A 87 15.03 20.66 6.16
C THR A 87 15.86 21.90 5.80
N GLN A 88 15.49 22.61 4.73
CA GLN A 88 16.20 23.82 4.30
C GLN A 88 15.81 25.04 5.14
N PHE A 89 14.52 25.20 5.46
CA PHE A 89 14.06 26.25 6.39
C PHE A 89 14.70 26.14 7.78
N GLN A 90 14.91 24.92 8.29
CA GLN A 90 15.61 24.72 9.57
C GLN A 90 17.09 25.10 9.50
N LYS A 91 17.77 24.89 8.36
CA LYS A 91 19.18 25.28 8.19
C LYS A 91 19.35 26.80 8.07
N ASP A 92 18.49 27.47 7.29
CA ASP A 92 18.57 28.93 7.13
C ASP A 92 18.22 29.67 8.43
N ALA A 93 17.22 29.20 9.19
CA ALA A 93 16.87 29.80 10.48
C ALA A 93 17.99 29.67 11.53
N VAL A 94 18.69 28.54 11.57
CA VAL A 94 19.81 28.31 12.51
C VAL A 94 21.05 29.15 12.15
N ILE A 95 21.30 29.41 10.87
CA ILE A 95 22.41 30.27 10.43
C ILE A 95 22.14 31.74 10.75
N ASP A 96 20.89 32.19 10.61
CA ASP A 96 20.49 33.57 10.90
C ASP A 96 20.59 33.89 12.41
N GLU A 97 20.11 32.99 13.29
CA GLU A 97 20.26 33.15 14.74
C GLU A 97 21.74 33.14 15.20
N TYR A 98 22.57 32.26 14.65
CA TYR A 98 24.00 32.21 14.99
C TYR A 98 24.76 33.46 14.54
N THR A 99 24.38 34.04 13.40
CA THR A 99 24.98 35.29 12.88
C THR A 99 24.58 36.50 13.73
N GLN A 100 23.31 36.57 14.17
CA GLN A 100 22.86 37.64 15.06
C GLN A 100 23.51 37.60 16.44
N GLN A 101 23.70 36.41 17.03
CA GLN A 101 24.39 36.25 18.32
C GLN A 101 25.85 36.72 18.28
N LEU A 102 26.59 36.40 17.22
CA LEU A 102 28.00 36.82 17.11
C LEU A 102 28.17 38.34 16.96
N ILE A 103 27.18 39.03 16.38
CA ILE A 103 27.14 40.49 16.28
C ILE A 103 26.80 41.13 17.63
N GLU A 104 25.87 40.55 18.40
CA GLU A 104 25.51 41.04 19.75
C GLU A 104 26.61 40.81 20.79
N GLU A 105 27.37 39.71 20.68
CA GLU A 105 28.49 39.41 21.59
C GLU A 105 29.82 40.09 21.19
N GLY A 106 29.86 40.81 20.06
CA GLY A 106 31.00 41.66 19.66
C GLY A 106 32.28 40.89 19.31
N LEU A 107 32.16 39.66 18.80
CA LEU A 107 33.28 38.78 18.45
C LEU A 107 33.64 38.81 16.95
N ILE A 108 32.97 39.66 16.16
CA ILE A 108 33.31 40.00 14.77
C ILE A 108 32.97 41.46 14.46
#